data_AF-A0A671YFE0-F1
#
_entry.id   AF-A0A671YFE0-F1
#
_cell.length_a   1.000
_cell.length_b   1.000
_cell.length_c   1.000
_cell.angle_alpha   90.00
_cell.angle_beta   90.00
_cell.angle_gamma   90.00
#
_symmetry.space_group_name_H-M   'P 1'
#
loop_
_entity.id
_entity.type
_entity.pdbx_description
1 polymer ?
#
loop_
_entity_poly.entity_id
_entity_poly.type
_entity_poly.pdbx_seq_one_letter_code
_entity_poly.pdbx_strand_id
1 'polypeptide(L)'
;MKWNGWGYSDSKFLFNKKGQAEFTGKRYRLSGMIIPGLKDWMEGTFGANLQHKTPATVSPLLTSSAVQPATLNKAFLEELKSTGIPFSHDAEDRVFRAHGHCLHEIFALREGKFGRVPDMVVWPNCHNDVVKIVELACKHNVCVIPYGGGTSVSSALECPPEETRSIVSLDTSQMLNESGYCTGHEPDSMEFSSLGGWVATRASGMKKNIYGNIEDLVIHIRMVTPRGVIEKSCQGPRMSTGPDIHHFIMGSEGTLGVVTEVTMKIRPMPEYQKYGSVVFPNFEQGVACLREVAKQRCAPASIRLMDNEQFKFGHALKPQVSSIFTSFLDGLKTFYITKFKGFDPNRLCVATLLFEGDREKVLQHEKQVYDIAAKFGGLAAGEDNGQRGYMLTFVIAYLRVGNSSGFFFFSLPEMMGRVLDICRNVKARIIQECKDKGVQFPPLSTCRVTQTYDTGACVYFYFAFNYRGLSDPVHVYEQVEHAAREEILANGGSLSHHHGVGKLRKEWMRDTVSNVGVGMLKSVKDYVDPDNIFGNRNLL
;
A
#
# COMPACT_ATOMS: atom_id res chain seq x y z
N MET A 1 -17.31 0.22 6.74
CA MET A 1 -16.26 -0.34 5.83
C MET A 1 -16.60 -1.81 5.58
N LYS A 2 -16.02 -2.46 4.56
CA LYS A 2 -16.18 -3.91 4.39
C LYS A 2 -15.38 -4.63 5.48
N TRP A 3 -16.00 -5.59 6.15
CA TRP A 3 -15.32 -6.39 7.19
C TRP A 3 -14.39 -7.47 6.62
N ASN A 4 -14.58 -7.87 5.36
CA ASN A 4 -13.87 -9.00 4.72
C ASN A 4 -13.10 -8.60 3.45
N GLY A 5 -12.69 -7.33 3.35
CA GLY A 5 -12.06 -6.82 2.14
C GLY A 5 -11.77 -5.32 2.17
N TRP A 6 -11.24 -4.81 1.06
CA TRP A 6 -10.89 -3.40 0.94
C TRP A 6 -12.12 -2.48 0.81
N GLY A 7 -12.05 -1.36 1.54
CA GLY A 7 -12.77 -0.13 1.24
C GLY A 7 -14.21 -0.03 1.74
N TYR A 8 -14.95 0.91 1.17
CA TYR A 8 -16.33 1.22 1.55
C TYR A 8 -17.32 0.16 1.08
N SER A 9 -18.35 -0.12 1.90
CA SER A 9 -19.35 -1.15 1.62
C SER A 9 -20.21 -0.86 0.38
N ASP A 10 -20.34 0.41 0.00
CA ASP A 10 -21.08 0.88 -1.19
C ASP A 10 -20.28 0.80 -2.50
N SER A 11 -18.99 0.44 -2.44
CA SER A 11 -18.05 0.51 -3.57
C SER A 11 -17.50 -0.87 -3.90
N LYS A 12 -17.91 -1.45 -5.03
CA LYS A 12 -17.47 -2.77 -5.52
C LYS A 12 -17.68 -2.90 -7.03
N PHE A 13 -16.97 -3.83 -7.65
CA PHE A 13 -17.26 -4.22 -9.03
C PHE A 13 -18.42 -5.22 -9.08
N LEU A 14 -19.38 -4.96 -9.96
CA LEU A 14 -20.46 -5.87 -10.30
C LEU A 14 -20.46 -6.11 -11.81
N PHE A 15 -20.83 -7.32 -12.24
CA PHE A 15 -21.04 -7.62 -13.65
C PHE A 15 -22.54 -7.64 -13.92
N ASN A 16 -22.98 -6.83 -14.88
CA ASN A 16 -24.39 -6.77 -15.28
C ASN A 16 -24.77 -8.03 -16.10
N LYS A 17 -26.06 -8.17 -16.46
CA LYS A 17 -26.55 -9.33 -17.26
C LYS A 17 -25.89 -9.46 -18.65
N LYS A 18 -25.31 -8.38 -19.17
CA LYS A 18 -24.55 -8.35 -20.43
C LYS A 18 -23.06 -8.70 -20.23
N GLY A 19 -22.65 -9.04 -19.01
CA GLY A 19 -21.25 -9.35 -18.67
C GLY A 19 -20.34 -8.13 -18.60
N GLN A 20 -20.89 -6.90 -18.56
CA GLN A 20 -20.09 -5.69 -18.47
C GLN A 20 -19.88 -5.33 -17.00
N ALA A 21 -18.66 -4.92 -16.65
CA ALA A 21 -18.37 -4.49 -15.30
C ALA A 21 -18.94 -3.09 -15.03
N GLU A 22 -19.40 -2.86 -13.82
CA GLU A 22 -19.83 -1.58 -13.29
C GLU A 22 -19.22 -1.43 -11.89
N PHE A 23 -18.70 -0.23 -11.59
CA PHE A 23 -18.20 0.07 -10.26
C PHE A 23 -19.30 0.81 -9.47
N THR A 24 -19.75 0.27 -8.34
CA THR A 24 -20.92 0.79 -7.62
C THR A 24 -20.64 2.08 -6.84
N GLY A 25 -21.70 2.68 -6.31
CA GLY A 25 -21.62 3.83 -5.41
C GLY A 25 -21.58 5.17 -6.14
N LYS A 26 -21.09 6.21 -5.45
CA LYS A 26 -20.88 7.57 -6.02
C LYS A 26 -19.59 8.23 -5.53
N ARG A 27 -18.70 7.47 -4.87
CA ARG A 27 -17.49 8.00 -4.21
C ARG A 27 -16.39 8.36 -5.18
N TYR A 28 -16.22 7.53 -6.20
CA TYR A 28 -15.13 7.67 -7.15
C TYR A 28 -15.68 8.14 -8.50
N ARG A 29 -14.86 8.83 -9.29
CA ARG A 29 -15.27 9.25 -10.65
C ARG A 29 -15.65 8.09 -11.56
N LEU A 30 -15.13 6.88 -11.29
CA LEU A 30 -15.48 5.65 -12.01
C LEU A 30 -16.83 5.05 -11.57
N SER A 31 -17.39 5.51 -10.45
CA SER A 31 -18.64 4.96 -9.91
C SER A 31 -19.82 5.21 -10.87
N GLY A 32 -20.62 4.16 -11.09
CA GLY A 32 -21.73 4.11 -12.04
C GLY A 32 -21.32 3.99 -13.52
N MET A 33 -20.02 3.98 -13.83
CA MET A 33 -19.56 3.84 -15.21
C MET A 33 -19.50 2.36 -15.63
N ILE A 34 -19.95 2.07 -16.85
CA ILE A 34 -19.82 0.75 -17.48
C ILE A 34 -18.42 0.59 -18.08
N ILE A 35 -17.76 -0.51 -17.73
CA ILE A 35 -16.41 -0.88 -18.15
C ILE A 35 -16.51 -2.20 -18.94
N PRO A 36 -16.67 -2.13 -20.27
CA PRO A 36 -16.98 -3.29 -21.08
C PRO A 36 -15.77 -4.22 -21.24
N GLY A 37 -14.55 -3.67 -21.33
CA GLY A 37 -13.34 -4.45 -21.60
C GLY A 37 -12.78 -5.23 -20.41
N LEU A 38 -13.26 -4.95 -19.18
CA LEU A 38 -12.68 -5.57 -17.98
C LEU A 38 -12.91 -7.07 -17.93
N LYS A 39 -14.11 -7.53 -18.35
CA LYS A 39 -14.41 -8.96 -18.42
C LYS A 39 -13.44 -9.66 -19.38
N ASP A 40 -13.39 -9.21 -20.62
CA ASP A 40 -12.59 -9.87 -21.66
C ASP A 40 -11.11 -9.88 -21.30
N TRP A 41 -10.61 -8.80 -20.68
CA TRP A 41 -9.25 -8.77 -20.15
C TRP A 41 -9.03 -9.79 -19.03
N MET A 42 -9.94 -9.92 -18.08
CA MET A 42 -9.83 -10.91 -17.00
C MET A 42 -9.87 -12.35 -17.55
N GLU A 43 -10.82 -12.65 -18.44
CA GLU A 43 -10.96 -14.00 -19.01
C GLU A 43 -9.74 -14.35 -19.88
N GLY A 44 -9.24 -13.40 -20.67
CA GLY A 44 -8.04 -13.57 -21.49
C GLY A 44 -6.74 -13.67 -20.68
N THR A 45 -6.62 -12.95 -19.56
CA THR A 45 -5.42 -12.95 -18.72
C THR A 45 -5.34 -14.18 -17.81
N PHE A 46 -6.48 -14.63 -17.25
CA PHE A 46 -6.49 -15.69 -16.23
C PHE A 46 -7.03 -17.04 -16.72
N GLY A 47 -7.49 -17.12 -17.97
CA GLY A 47 -8.08 -18.35 -18.54
C GLY A 47 -9.33 -18.82 -17.78
N ALA A 48 -10.04 -17.91 -17.12
CA ALA A 48 -11.16 -18.22 -16.24
C ALA A 48 -12.44 -17.52 -16.70
N ASN A 49 -13.54 -18.28 -16.87
CA ASN A 49 -14.85 -17.71 -17.12
C ASN A 49 -15.47 -17.15 -15.83
N LEU A 50 -15.91 -15.88 -15.84
CA LEU A 50 -16.49 -15.17 -14.69
C LEU A 50 -17.82 -15.75 -14.17
N GLN A 51 -18.46 -16.68 -14.90
CA GLN A 51 -19.65 -17.39 -14.45
C GLN A 51 -19.37 -18.32 -13.26
N HIS A 52 -18.13 -18.79 -13.14
CA HIS A 52 -17.69 -19.61 -12.04
C HIS A 52 -17.37 -18.70 -10.84
N LYS A 53 -18.26 -18.71 -9.85
CA LYS A 53 -18.08 -17.97 -8.61
C LYS A 53 -17.61 -18.91 -7.52
N THR A 54 -16.62 -18.48 -6.74
CA THR A 54 -16.32 -19.08 -5.44
C THR A 54 -17.15 -18.29 -4.42
N PRO A 55 -18.26 -18.84 -3.89
CA PRO A 55 -18.95 -18.19 -2.79
C PRO A 55 -17.97 -18.09 -1.62
N ALA A 56 -17.91 -16.94 -0.95
CA ALA A 56 -17.25 -16.92 0.35
C ALA A 56 -18.00 -17.89 1.28
N THR A 57 -17.27 -18.72 2.02
CA THR A 57 -17.85 -19.75 2.88
C THR A 57 -18.62 -19.14 4.07
N VAL A 58 -18.30 -17.90 4.46
CA VAL A 58 -18.99 -17.19 5.55
C VAL A 58 -20.17 -16.37 5.02
N SER A 59 -21.32 -16.53 5.70
CA SER A 59 -22.49 -15.65 5.60
C SER A 59 -22.06 -14.16 5.68
N PRO A 60 -22.78 -13.19 5.06
CA PRO A 60 -22.44 -11.76 5.15
C PRO A 60 -22.33 -11.21 6.59
N LEU A 61 -22.80 -11.95 7.59
CA LEU A 61 -22.72 -11.66 9.02
C LEU A 61 -21.70 -12.57 9.71
N LEU A 62 -20.78 -11.96 10.45
CA LEU A 62 -19.83 -12.66 11.31
C LEU A 62 -20.61 -13.36 12.44
N THR A 63 -20.66 -14.69 12.43
CA THR A 63 -21.26 -15.45 13.54
C THR A 63 -20.29 -15.49 14.70
N SER A 64 -20.70 -14.99 15.88
CA SER A 64 -19.86 -14.93 17.08
C SER A 64 -19.25 -16.28 17.49
N SER A 65 -19.91 -17.40 17.16
CA SER A 65 -19.43 -18.77 17.40
C SER A 65 -18.16 -19.14 16.62
N ALA A 66 -17.82 -18.44 15.54
CA ALA A 66 -16.62 -18.69 14.74
C ALA A 66 -15.37 -18.01 15.32
N VAL A 67 -15.52 -17.13 16.31
CA VAL A 67 -14.43 -16.34 16.88
C VAL A 67 -14.11 -16.85 18.29
N GLN A 68 -12.83 -16.95 18.61
CA GLN A 68 -12.41 -17.35 19.95
C GLN A 68 -12.97 -16.37 21.00
N PRO A 69 -13.48 -16.87 22.15
CA PRO A 69 -13.92 -16.03 23.25
C PRO A 69 -12.80 -15.08 23.72
N ALA A 70 -13.17 -13.87 24.14
CA ALA A 70 -12.20 -12.91 24.66
C ALA A 70 -11.61 -13.40 25.99
N THR A 71 -10.29 -13.44 26.08
CA THR A 71 -9.55 -13.71 27.32
C THR A 71 -9.27 -12.38 28.02
N LEU A 72 -10.24 -11.88 28.77
CA LEU A 72 -10.18 -10.56 29.39
C LEU A 72 -9.41 -10.58 30.72
N ASN A 73 -8.49 -9.63 30.90
CA ASN A 73 -7.93 -9.33 32.22
C ASN A 73 -8.95 -8.51 33.03
N LYS A 74 -9.53 -9.12 34.09
CA LYS A 74 -10.60 -8.50 34.89
C LYS A 74 -10.17 -7.21 35.59
N ALA A 75 -8.98 -7.20 36.18
CA ALA A 75 -8.46 -6.02 36.89
C ALA A 75 -8.25 -4.85 35.93
N PHE A 76 -7.63 -5.11 34.76
CA PHE A 76 -7.50 -4.10 33.71
C PHE A 76 -8.86 -3.55 33.25
N LEU A 77 -9.84 -4.42 33.03
CA LEU A 77 -11.17 -4.03 32.59
C LEU A 77 -11.91 -3.16 33.61
N GLU A 78 -11.81 -3.49 34.91
CA GLU A 78 -12.42 -2.72 35.99
C GLU A 78 -11.81 -1.31 36.11
N GLU A 79 -10.48 -1.20 36.05
CA GLU A 79 -9.80 0.09 36.08
C GLU A 79 -10.06 0.88 34.79
N LEU A 80 -10.05 0.24 33.62
CA LEU A 80 -10.39 0.90 32.36
C LEU A 80 -11.81 1.50 32.40
N LYS A 81 -12.80 0.78 32.93
CA LYS A 81 -14.17 1.30 33.11
C LYS A 81 -14.19 2.60 33.93
N SER A 82 -13.34 2.69 34.96
CA SER A 82 -13.26 3.89 35.81
C SER A 82 -12.69 5.11 35.08
N THR A 83 -11.93 4.92 33.99
CA THR A 83 -11.37 6.01 33.18
C THR A 83 -12.40 6.70 32.28
N GLY A 84 -13.52 6.03 31.98
CA GLY A 84 -14.51 6.49 31.00
C GLY A 84 -14.07 6.32 29.53
N ILE A 85 -12.91 5.72 29.26
CA ILE A 85 -12.45 5.47 27.89
C ILE A 85 -13.34 4.39 27.23
N PRO A 86 -13.91 4.65 26.04
CA PRO A 86 -14.73 3.67 25.34
C PRO A 86 -13.95 2.40 25.00
N PHE A 87 -14.60 1.24 25.17
CA PHE A 87 -14.05 -0.06 24.81
C PHE A 87 -15.15 -1.03 24.33
N SER A 88 -14.74 -2.08 23.62
CA SER A 88 -15.61 -3.15 23.13
C SER A 88 -14.87 -4.49 23.17
N HIS A 89 -15.58 -5.55 23.56
CA HIS A 89 -15.10 -6.93 23.43
C HIS A 89 -15.97 -7.74 22.45
N ASP A 90 -16.74 -7.05 21.60
CA ASP A 90 -17.59 -7.70 20.62
C ASP A 90 -16.76 -8.34 19.50
N ALA A 91 -17.21 -9.50 19.02
CA ALA A 91 -16.47 -10.28 18.05
C ALA A 91 -16.21 -9.51 16.74
N GLU A 92 -17.16 -8.69 16.30
CA GLU A 92 -17.02 -7.86 15.09
C GLU A 92 -15.90 -6.83 15.23
N ASP A 93 -15.90 -6.07 16.33
CA ASP A 93 -14.88 -5.06 16.59
C ASP A 93 -13.48 -5.64 16.71
N ARG A 94 -13.38 -6.81 17.36
CA ARG A 94 -12.12 -7.55 17.56
C ARG A 94 -11.59 -8.09 16.23
N VAL A 95 -12.44 -8.76 15.44
CA VAL A 95 -12.04 -9.32 14.14
C VAL A 95 -11.63 -8.22 13.17
N PHE A 96 -12.37 -7.11 13.09
CA PHE A 96 -12.06 -5.98 12.21
C PHE A 96 -10.65 -5.41 12.44
N ARG A 97 -10.12 -5.55 13.66
CA ARG A 97 -8.82 -5.03 14.08
C ARG A 97 -7.73 -6.09 14.23
N ALA A 98 -8.03 -7.33 13.86
CA ALA A 98 -7.09 -8.44 13.93
C ALA A 98 -6.22 -8.60 12.68
N HIS A 99 -6.42 -7.76 11.65
CA HIS A 99 -5.80 -7.94 10.35
C HIS A 99 -5.47 -6.62 9.65
N GLY A 100 -4.57 -6.70 8.66
CA GLY A 100 -4.37 -5.74 7.60
C GLY A 100 -5.01 -6.20 6.28
N HIS A 101 -4.26 -6.06 5.18
CA HIS A 101 -4.67 -6.39 3.84
C HIS A 101 -3.64 -7.26 3.10
N CYS A 102 -2.93 -8.15 3.78
CA CYS A 102 -2.23 -9.28 3.14
C CYS A 102 -3.25 -10.27 2.54
N LEU A 103 -2.81 -11.15 1.62
CA LEU A 103 -3.70 -12.15 1.03
C LEU A 103 -4.28 -13.08 2.09
N HIS A 104 -3.41 -13.74 2.86
CA HIS A 104 -3.81 -14.77 3.80
C HIS A 104 -4.81 -14.22 4.81
N GLU A 105 -4.64 -12.96 5.23
CA GLU A 105 -5.57 -12.24 6.10
C GLU A 105 -6.97 -12.14 5.46
N ILE A 106 -7.06 -11.59 4.24
CA ILE A 106 -8.35 -11.44 3.55
C ILE A 106 -8.97 -12.80 3.18
N PHE A 107 -8.15 -13.78 2.82
CA PHE A 107 -8.61 -15.14 2.55
C PHE A 107 -9.18 -15.81 3.81
N ALA A 108 -8.48 -15.70 4.94
CA ALA A 108 -8.91 -16.21 6.23
C ALA A 108 -10.26 -15.61 6.67
N LEU A 109 -10.46 -14.30 6.50
CA LEU A 109 -11.74 -13.64 6.78
C LEU A 109 -12.89 -14.22 5.94
N ARG A 110 -12.64 -14.50 4.66
CA ARG A 110 -13.66 -14.98 3.72
C ARG A 110 -13.99 -16.46 3.90
N GLU A 111 -13.04 -17.24 4.38
CA GLU A 111 -13.20 -18.66 4.71
C GLU A 111 -13.59 -18.90 6.18
N GLY A 112 -13.67 -17.85 7.00
CA GLY A 112 -14.05 -17.95 8.42
C GLY A 112 -13.00 -18.61 9.30
N LYS A 113 -11.74 -18.63 8.87
CA LYS A 113 -10.61 -19.23 9.57
C LYS A 113 -9.87 -18.18 10.39
N PHE A 114 -10.51 -17.67 11.43
CA PHE A 114 -9.93 -16.65 12.29
C PHE A 114 -8.83 -17.25 13.18
N GLY A 115 -7.63 -16.66 13.13
CA GLY A 115 -6.54 -16.97 14.06
C GLY A 115 -6.73 -16.32 15.44
N ARG A 116 -5.63 -15.97 16.11
CA ARG A 116 -5.70 -15.13 17.32
C ARG A 116 -6.23 -13.74 16.93
N VAL A 117 -7.20 -13.25 17.68
CA VAL A 117 -7.74 -11.89 17.55
C VAL A 117 -7.53 -11.13 18.85
N PRO A 118 -7.55 -9.78 18.85
CA PRO A 118 -7.56 -8.99 20.09
C PRO A 118 -8.67 -9.46 21.03
N ASP A 119 -8.46 -9.40 22.34
CA ASP A 119 -9.48 -9.71 23.33
C ASP A 119 -10.42 -8.53 23.56
N MET A 120 -9.91 -7.31 23.35
CA MET A 120 -10.67 -6.08 23.51
C MET A 120 -10.14 -4.99 22.58
N VAL A 121 -11.00 -4.03 22.25
CA VAL A 121 -10.69 -2.82 21.52
C VAL A 121 -10.91 -1.63 22.45
N VAL A 122 -10.01 -0.65 22.43
CA VAL A 122 -10.13 0.61 23.19
C VAL A 122 -9.95 1.79 22.25
N TRP A 123 -10.72 2.87 22.50
CA TRP A 123 -10.69 4.09 21.68
C TRP A 123 -10.30 5.31 22.51
N PRO A 124 -8.99 5.61 22.63
CA PRO A 124 -8.55 6.88 23.21
C PRO A 124 -8.99 8.07 22.35
N ASN A 125 -9.36 9.17 23.00
CA ASN A 125 -9.70 10.42 22.32
C ASN A 125 -8.56 11.45 22.34
N CYS A 126 -7.57 11.26 23.22
CA CYS A 126 -6.46 12.18 23.38
C CYS A 126 -5.18 11.50 23.86
N HIS A 127 -4.07 12.24 23.88
CA HIS A 127 -2.79 11.78 24.40
C HIS A 127 -2.89 11.20 25.83
N ASN A 128 -3.63 11.86 26.72
CA ASN A 128 -3.73 11.44 28.12
C ASN A 128 -4.49 10.11 28.29
N ASP A 129 -5.44 9.80 27.40
CA ASP A 129 -6.10 8.49 27.41
C ASP A 129 -5.10 7.39 27.05
N VAL A 130 -4.24 7.63 26.06
CA VAL A 130 -3.18 6.70 25.67
C VAL A 130 -2.20 6.48 26.81
N VAL A 131 -1.79 7.54 27.53
CA VAL A 131 -0.95 7.44 28.73
C VAL A 131 -1.59 6.49 29.76
N LYS A 132 -2.85 6.73 30.13
CA LYS A 132 -3.58 5.88 31.09
C LYS A 132 -3.69 4.43 30.62
N ILE A 133 -4.01 4.19 29.36
CA ILE A 133 -4.12 2.82 28.82
C ILE A 133 -2.78 2.10 28.92
N VAL A 134 -1.67 2.76 28.58
CA VAL A 134 -0.32 2.16 28.65
C VAL A 134 0.10 1.91 30.09
N GLU A 135 -0.18 2.82 31.02
CA GLU A 135 0.05 2.62 32.46
C GLU A 135 -0.73 1.42 33.00
N LEU A 136 -2.01 1.31 32.66
CA LEU A 136 -2.85 0.16 33.03
C LEU A 136 -2.33 -1.13 32.39
N ALA A 137 -1.87 -1.08 31.13
CA ALA A 137 -1.35 -2.25 30.44
C ALA A 137 -0.07 -2.77 31.12
N CYS A 138 0.82 -1.87 31.53
CA CYS A 138 2.01 -2.21 32.33
C CYS A 138 1.60 -2.81 33.68
N LYS A 139 0.68 -2.15 34.40
CA LYS A 139 0.20 -2.58 35.73
C LYS A 139 -0.40 -3.99 35.73
N HIS A 140 -1.11 -4.35 34.66
CA HIS A 140 -1.86 -5.60 34.58
C HIS A 140 -1.28 -6.63 33.61
N ASN A 141 -0.10 -6.37 33.04
CA ASN A 141 0.57 -7.21 32.04
C ASN A 141 -0.36 -7.56 30.85
N VAL A 142 -0.87 -6.52 30.20
CA VAL A 142 -1.74 -6.60 29.02
C VAL A 142 -0.92 -6.26 27.78
N CYS A 143 -1.03 -7.07 26.73
CA CYS A 143 -0.40 -6.81 25.45
C CYS A 143 -1.22 -5.76 24.67
N VAL A 144 -0.54 -4.80 24.05
CA VAL A 144 -1.15 -3.71 23.27
C VAL A 144 -0.66 -3.78 21.83
N ILE A 145 -1.59 -3.73 20.89
CA ILE A 145 -1.32 -3.59 19.46
C ILE A 145 -1.98 -2.27 18.98
N PRO A 146 -1.19 -1.23 18.66
CA PRO A 146 -1.72 0.00 18.09
C PRO A 146 -2.40 -0.26 16.75
N TYR A 147 -3.57 0.35 16.55
CA TYR A 147 -4.36 0.26 15.34
C TYR A 147 -4.73 1.66 14.86
N GLY A 148 -4.53 1.91 13.57
CA GLY A 148 -4.93 3.15 12.92
C GLY A 148 -5.97 2.89 11.84
N GLY A 149 -5.54 2.90 10.59
CA GLY A 149 -6.42 2.65 9.44
C GLY A 149 -6.64 1.20 9.05
N GLY A 150 -5.98 0.24 9.70
CA GLY A 150 -6.04 -1.18 9.30
C GLY A 150 -5.40 -1.49 7.95
N THR A 151 -4.59 -0.60 7.37
CA THR A 151 -4.11 -0.71 5.97
C THR A 151 -2.77 -1.43 5.79
N SER A 152 -2.28 -2.12 6.82
CA SER A 152 -1.00 -2.86 6.79
C SER A 152 -0.97 -3.93 5.69
N VAL A 153 0.18 -4.11 5.02
CA VAL A 153 0.44 -5.19 4.04
C VAL A 153 1.75 -5.93 4.35
N SER A 154 2.04 -6.06 5.64
CA SER A 154 3.22 -6.73 6.20
C SER A 154 2.87 -7.68 7.35
N SER A 155 1.58 -8.00 7.51
CA SER A 155 1.03 -8.73 8.67
C SER A 155 1.33 -8.04 10.00
N ALA A 156 1.51 -6.71 10.01
CA ALA A 156 1.90 -5.96 11.20
C ALA A 156 0.85 -5.98 12.32
N LEU A 157 -0.42 -6.20 11.98
CA LEU A 157 -1.57 -6.16 12.90
C LEU A 157 -2.02 -7.55 13.36
N GLU A 158 -1.54 -8.61 12.71
CA GLU A 158 -1.88 -9.98 13.07
C GLU A 158 -1.39 -10.28 14.50
N CYS A 159 -2.28 -10.84 15.34
CA CYS A 159 -1.95 -11.17 16.71
C CYS A 159 -1.08 -12.45 16.75
N PRO A 160 0.04 -12.46 17.47
CA PRO A 160 0.85 -13.67 17.60
C PRO A 160 0.05 -14.81 18.25
N PRO A 161 -0.04 -16.01 17.63
CA PRO A 161 -0.85 -17.11 18.16
C PRO A 161 -0.37 -17.62 19.54
N GLU A 162 0.92 -17.44 19.84
CA GLU A 162 1.56 -17.81 21.10
C GLU A 162 1.41 -16.76 22.21
N GLU A 163 0.77 -15.61 21.95
CA GLU A 163 0.51 -14.59 22.96
C GLU A 163 -0.67 -14.99 23.87
N THR A 164 -0.35 -15.33 25.11
CA THR A 164 -1.33 -15.79 26.12
C THR A 164 -1.90 -14.66 26.96
N ARG A 165 -1.29 -13.46 26.97
CA ARG A 165 -1.84 -12.30 27.68
C ARG A 165 -3.12 -11.83 27.01
N SER A 166 -3.90 -11.05 27.75
CA SER A 166 -5.00 -10.29 27.15
C SER A 166 -4.41 -9.30 26.14
N ILE A 167 -4.93 -9.29 24.91
CA ILE A 167 -4.49 -8.40 23.83
C ILE A 167 -5.52 -7.28 23.66
N VAL A 168 -5.07 -6.05 23.77
CA VAL A 168 -5.85 -4.84 23.50
C VAL A 168 -5.45 -4.25 22.15
N SER A 169 -6.42 -4.12 21.25
CA SER A 169 -6.27 -3.25 20.09
C SER A 169 -6.54 -1.81 20.51
N LEU A 170 -5.50 -0.97 20.46
CA LEU A 170 -5.60 0.46 20.79
C LEU A 170 -5.84 1.25 19.51
N ASP A 171 -7.10 1.61 19.27
CA ASP A 171 -7.55 2.21 18.02
C ASP A 171 -7.54 3.74 18.10
N THR A 172 -6.65 4.37 17.32
CA THR A 172 -6.45 5.82 17.31
C THR A 172 -7.40 6.56 16.35
N SER A 173 -8.40 5.91 15.77
CA SER A 173 -9.32 6.51 14.78
C SER A 173 -10.15 7.67 15.32
N GLN A 174 -10.34 7.78 16.64
CA GLN A 174 -11.07 8.89 17.27
C GLN A 174 -10.19 10.13 17.55
N MET A 175 -8.88 10.05 17.33
CA MET A 175 -7.93 11.15 17.57
C MET A 175 -7.75 12.09 16.35
N LEU A 176 -8.64 12.03 15.35
CA LEU A 176 -8.52 12.78 14.10
C LEU A 176 -9.06 14.21 14.24
N ASN A 177 -8.30 15.19 13.75
CA ASN A 177 -8.72 16.59 13.64
C ASN A 177 -8.83 16.98 12.16
N GLU A 178 -9.94 17.60 11.77
CA GLU A 178 -10.11 18.21 10.43
C GLU A 178 -9.51 19.62 10.40
N SER A 179 -8.76 19.96 9.35
CA SER A 179 -8.23 21.32 9.14
C SER A 179 -7.95 21.59 7.66
N GLY A 180 -8.23 22.80 7.19
CA GLY A 180 -8.25 23.19 5.77
C GLY A 180 -6.90 23.44 5.07
N TYR A 181 -5.86 22.63 5.35
CA TYR A 181 -4.54 22.69 4.70
C TYR A 181 -4.17 21.35 4.07
N CYS A 182 -3.25 21.32 3.09
CA CYS A 182 -2.69 20.06 2.58
C CYS A 182 -1.25 19.82 3.05
N THR A 183 -0.96 18.56 3.32
CA THR A 183 0.41 18.04 3.50
C THR A 183 1.03 17.61 2.17
N GLY A 184 0.20 17.30 1.17
CA GLY A 184 0.61 16.69 -0.09
C GLY A 184 1.06 15.22 0.03
N HIS A 185 0.96 14.64 1.23
CA HIS A 185 1.24 13.24 1.49
C HIS A 185 0.05 12.37 1.12
N GLU A 186 0.09 11.80 -0.08
CA GLU A 186 -1.02 11.03 -0.66
C GLU A 186 -0.58 9.58 -0.93
N PRO A 187 -0.48 8.73 0.10
CA PRO A 187 -0.39 7.29 -0.11
C PRO A 187 -1.68 6.77 -0.73
N ASP A 188 -1.61 5.69 -1.50
CA ASP A 188 -2.78 5.09 -2.17
C ASP A 188 -3.87 4.64 -1.16
N SER A 189 -3.51 4.49 0.12
CA SER A 189 -4.38 4.12 1.23
C SER A 189 -4.90 5.29 2.08
N MET A 190 -4.68 6.55 1.65
CA MET A 190 -4.98 7.78 2.42
C MET A 190 -6.43 7.91 2.93
N GLU A 191 -7.40 7.24 2.28
CA GLU A 191 -8.81 7.24 2.71
C GLU A 191 -8.99 6.60 4.10
N PHE A 192 -8.07 5.73 4.52
CA PHE A 192 -8.16 4.97 5.77
C PHE A 192 -6.88 5.04 6.61
N SER A 193 -5.70 5.04 5.98
CA SER A 193 -4.42 5.08 6.70
C SER A 193 -4.30 6.35 7.54
N SER A 194 -3.70 6.24 8.74
CA SER A 194 -3.55 7.35 9.68
C SER A 194 -2.12 7.89 9.72
N LEU A 195 -1.97 9.12 10.22
CA LEU A 195 -0.66 9.78 10.40
C LEU A 195 0.29 8.98 11.30
N GLY A 196 -0.20 8.48 12.44
CA GLY A 196 0.60 7.59 13.31
C GLY A 196 1.05 6.32 12.60
N GLY A 197 0.17 5.75 11.74
CA GLY A 197 0.52 4.63 10.87
C GLY A 197 1.62 4.98 9.87
N TRP A 198 1.56 6.15 9.23
CA TRP A 198 2.59 6.61 8.29
C TRP A 198 3.96 6.75 8.94
N VAL A 199 4.01 7.31 10.15
CA VAL A 199 5.24 7.38 10.96
C VAL A 199 5.74 5.97 11.28
N ALA A 200 4.86 5.10 11.77
CA ALA A 200 5.20 3.74 12.18
C ALA A 200 5.74 2.87 11.02
N THR A 201 5.34 3.13 9.77
CA THR A 201 5.69 2.29 8.60
C THR A 201 6.61 2.96 7.58
N ARG A 202 7.05 4.20 7.83
CA ARG A 202 7.79 5.02 6.85
C ARG A 202 7.04 5.15 5.52
N ALA A 203 5.77 5.57 5.58
CA ALA A 203 4.94 5.67 4.40
C ALA A 203 5.51 6.63 3.35
N SER A 204 5.28 6.29 2.07
CA SER A 204 5.64 7.10 0.91
C SER A 204 4.37 7.50 0.16
N GLY A 205 4.27 8.78 -0.17
CA GLY A 205 3.13 9.33 -0.89
C GLY A 205 3.41 9.47 -2.39
N MET A 206 2.36 9.47 -3.19
CA MET A 206 2.43 9.66 -4.65
C MET A 206 3.25 10.89 -5.05
N LYS A 207 3.08 12.01 -4.34
CA LYS A 207 3.64 13.31 -4.70
C LYS A 207 4.95 13.66 -3.97
N LYS A 208 5.67 12.66 -3.49
CA LYS A 208 6.89 12.85 -2.67
C LYS A 208 7.94 13.73 -3.34
N ASN A 209 7.96 13.87 -4.68
CA ASN A 209 8.92 14.72 -5.38
C ASN A 209 8.81 16.21 -5.00
N ILE A 210 7.62 16.69 -4.63
CA ILE A 210 7.41 18.07 -4.16
C ILE A 210 7.43 18.13 -2.64
N TYR A 211 6.75 17.19 -1.97
CA TYR A 211 6.47 17.30 -0.54
C TYR A 211 7.43 16.51 0.36
N GLY A 212 8.12 15.52 -0.19
CA GLY A 212 8.92 14.55 0.57
C GLY A 212 8.12 13.32 1.02
N ASN A 213 8.85 12.31 1.49
CA ASN A 213 8.27 11.17 2.21
C ASN A 213 7.96 11.56 3.67
N ILE A 214 7.43 10.63 4.46
CA ILE A 214 7.02 10.96 5.84
C ILE A 214 8.18 11.46 6.70
N GLU A 215 9.39 10.93 6.51
CA GLU A 215 10.61 11.37 7.19
C GLU A 215 11.04 12.79 6.84
N ASP A 216 10.64 13.30 5.69
CA ASP A 216 10.92 14.67 5.27
C ASP A 216 9.86 15.64 5.78
N LEU A 217 8.62 15.15 5.96
CA LEU A 217 7.45 15.94 6.33
C LEU A 217 7.31 16.13 7.85
N VAL A 218 7.72 15.12 8.63
CA VAL A 218 7.63 15.18 10.09
C VAL A 218 8.65 16.15 10.67
N ILE A 219 8.17 17.08 11.49
CA ILE A 219 8.99 18.05 12.22
C ILE A 219 9.18 17.59 13.67
N HIS A 220 8.12 17.06 14.29
CA HIS A 220 8.11 16.70 15.70
C HIS A 220 7.15 15.53 15.96
N ILE A 221 7.51 14.63 16.88
CA ILE A 221 6.73 13.46 17.27
C ILE A 221 6.60 13.43 18.79
N ARG A 222 5.39 13.16 19.26
CA ARG A 222 5.12 12.75 20.65
C ARG A 222 4.65 11.31 20.69
N MET A 223 5.32 10.49 21.48
CA MET A 223 5.05 9.05 21.57
C MET A 223 4.98 8.58 23.01
N VAL A 224 3.94 7.81 23.34
CA VAL A 224 3.78 7.17 24.66
C VAL A 224 4.40 5.78 24.60
N THR A 225 5.31 5.48 25.53
CA THR A 225 5.94 4.16 25.73
C THR A 225 5.73 3.69 27.17
N PRO A 226 5.97 2.41 27.49
CA PRO A 226 5.93 1.90 28.86
C PRO A 226 6.87 2.64 29.83
N ARG A 227 8.00 3.17 29.34
CA ARG A 227 8.92 3.98 30.14
C ARG A 227 8.54 5.45 30.30
N GLY A 228 7.55 5.93 29.54
CA GLY A 228 7.12 7.33 29.55
C GLY A 228 7.03 7.93 28.14
N VAL A 229 6.94 9.26 28.10
CA VAL A 229 6.72 10.01 26.86
C VAL A 229 8.06 10.38 26.20
N ILE A 230 8.20 10.05 24.92
CA ILE A 230 9.30 10.52 24.07
C ILE A 230 8.84 11.79 23.35
N GLU A 231 9.55 12.89 23.58
CA GLU A 231 9.25 14.20 23.01
C GLU A 231 10.50 15.10 23.00
N LYS A 232 10.78 15.80 21.89
CA LYS A 232 11.83 16.83 21.86
C LYS A 232 11.32 18.14 22.46
N SER A 233 12.19 18.90 23.13
CA SER A 233 11.81 20.14 23.81
C SER A 233 11.55 21.34 22.89
N CYS A 234 11.93 21.27 21.61
CA CYS A 234 11.73 22.35 20.65
C CYS A 234 11.44 21.83 19.23
N GLN A 235 10.95 22.73 18.38
CA GLN A 235 10.62 22.45 16.98
C GLN A 235 11.60 23.15 16.01
N GLY A 236 12.89 23.23 16.39
CA GLY A 236 13.92 23.76 15.51
C GLY A 236 13.98 22.96 14.19
N PRO A 237 14.08 23.63 13.02
CA PRO A 237 13.90 22.98 11.71
C PRO A 237 15.00 21.96 11.36
N ARG A 238 16.17 22.05 12.00
CA ARG A 238 17.27 21.09 11.91
C ARG A 238 18.11 21.16 13.17
N MET A 239 18.49 20.01 13.72
CA MET A 239 19.27 19.91 14.96
C MET A 239 20.50 19.02 14.76
N SER A 240 21.51 19.23 15.61
CA SER A 240 22.73 18.40 15.67
C SER A 240 23.01 18.07 17.13
N THR A 241 22.12 17.28 17.74
CA THR A 241 22.10 16.96 19.18
C THR A 241 22.28 15.46 19.41
N GLY A 242 23.20 14.83 18.68
CA GLY A 242 23.38 13.36 18.65
C GLY A 242 22.50 12.66 17.61
N PRO A 243 22.37 11.32 17.66
CA PRO A 243 21.48 10.55 16.79
C PRO A 243 20.03 11.05 16.88
N ASP A 244 19.36 11.16 15.74
CA ASP A 244 17.99 11.66 15.71
C ASP A 244 17.00 10.60 16.22
N ILE A 245 16.51 10.80 17.45
CA ILE A 245 15.53 9.92 18.07
C ILE A 245 14.21 9.76 17.30
N HIS A 246 13.84 10.71 16.42
CA HIS A 246 12.66 10.52 15.56
C HIS A 246 12.84 9.32 14.62
N HIS A 247 14.07 9.01 14.19
CA HIS A 247 14.36 7.84 13.36
C HIS A 247 14.37 6.52 14.14
N PHE A 248 14.37 6.56 15.47
CA PHE A 248 14.15 5.37 16.30
C PHE A 248 12.65 5.03 16.36
N ILE A 249 11.79 6.05 16.21
CA ILE A 249 10.33 5.91 16.19
C ILE A 249 9.83 5.57 14.78
N MET A 250 10.34 6.26 13.76
CA MET A 250 9.91 6.07 12.37
C MET A 250 10.30 4.69 11.86
N GLY A 251 9.31 3.89 11.43
CA GLY A 251 9.55 2.50 11.04
C GLY A 251 9.53 1.51 12.20
N SER A 252 9.11 1.92 13.40
CA SER A 252 9.02 1.02 14.56
C SER A 252 7.84 0.04 14.50
N GLU A 253 6.91 0.21 13.56
CA GLU A 253 5.78 -0.69 13.28
C GLU A 253 4.99 -1.10 14.54
N GLY A 254 4.80 -0.16 15.47
CA GLY A 254 4.00 -0.33 16.70
C GLY A 254 4.69 -1.17 17.79
N THR A 255 5.99 -1.44 17.67
CA THR A 255 6.74 -2.28 18.63
C THR A 255 7.24 -1.52 19.86
N LEU A 256 7.25 -0.19 19.86
CA LEU A 256 7.85 0.62 20.93
C LEU A 256 6.83 1.39 21.77
N GLY A 257 5.62 1.62 21.26
CA GLY A 257 4.69 2.60 21.82
C GLY A 257 3.61 3.07 20.85
N VAL A 258 2.89 4.11 21.24
CA VAL A 258 1.85 4.78 20.43
C VAL A 258 2.29 6.20 20.09
N VAL A 259 2.34 6.52 18.80
CA VAL A 259 2.48 7.91 18.32
C VAL A 259 1.14 8.61 18.50
N THR A 260 1.10 9.65 19.34
CA THR A 260 -0.15 10.37 19.69
C THR A 260 -0.30 11.70 18.99
N GLU A 261 0.81 12.41 18.77
CA GLU A 261 0.81 13.74 18.16
C GLU A 261 2.01 13.86 17.21
N VAL A 262 1.81 14.51 16.07
CA VAL A 262 2.85 14.74 15.06
C VAL A 262 2.70 16.14 14.50
N THR A 263 3.78 16.92 14.53
CA THR A 263 3.84 18.18 13.78
C THR A 263 4.38 17.90 12.38
N MET A 264 3.65 18.31 11.35
CA MET A 264 4.04 18.11 9.95
C MET A 264 4.22 19.44 9.21
N LYS A 265 5.08 19.41 8.18
CA LYS A 265 5.10 20.44 7.15
C LYS A 265 3.76 20.48 6.42
N ILE A 266 3.24 21.69 6.24
CA ILE A 266 2.08 21.98 5.37
C ILE A 266 2.51 22.92 4.25
N ARG A 267 1.78 22.89 3.15
CA ARG A 267 1.96 23.81 2.01
C ARG A 267 0.62 24.44 1.63
N PRO A 268 0.63 25.63 0.99
CA PRO A 268 -0.56 26.14 0.34
C PRO A 268 -1.12 25.12 -0.66
N MET A 269 -2.44 25.09 -0.82
CA MET A 269 -3.07 24.32 -1.89
C MET A 269 -2.53 24.77 -3.25
N PRO A 270 -2.14 23.85 -4.14
CA PRO A 270 -1.65 24.22 -5.47
C PRO A 270 -2.75 24.93 -6.26
N GLU A 271 -2.40 26.07 -6.88
CA GLU A 271 -3.32 26.85 -7.73
C GLU A 271 -3.79 26.04 -8.95
N TYR A 272 -2.88 25.25 -9.53
CA TYR A 272 -3.11 24.54 -10.78
C TYR A 272 -2.56 23.11 -10.70
N GLN A 273 -3.33 22.16 -11.24
CA GLN A 273 -2.91 20.78 -11.46
C GLN A 273 -3.02 20.44 -12.95
N LYS A 274 -2.02 19.75 -13.48
CA LYS A 274 -1.98 19.32 -14.88
C LYS A 274 -1.61 17.84 -14.97
N TYR A 275 -2.45 17.07 -15.65
CA TYR A 275 -2.16 15.67 -15.95
C TYR A 275 -1.51 15.54 -17.34
N GLY A 276 -0.70 14.51 -17.51
CA GLY A 276 -0.03 14.20 -18.77
C GLY A 276 0.28 12.73 -18.92
N SER A 277 0.64 12.32 -20.13
CA SER A 277 1.16 10.98 -20.37
C SER A 277 2.09 10.94 -21.57
N VAL A 278 3.04 10.00 -21.54
CA VAL A 278 4.02 9.76 -22.60
C VAL A 278 4.04 8.28 -22.93
N VAL A 279 3.98 7.93 -24.22
CA VAL A 279 4.21 6.56 -24.70
C VAL A 279 5.66 6.43 -25.19
N PHE A 280 6.31 5.32 -24.83
CA PHE A 280 7.66 4.98 -25.29
C PHE A 280 7.66 3.68 -26.11
N PRO A 281 8.66 3.45 -26.97
CA PRO A 281 8.75 2.24 -27.78
C PRO A 281 8.84 0.95 -26.95
N ASN A 282 9.50 1.01 -25.79
CA ASN A 282 9.68 -0.10 -24.87
C ASN A 282 10.01 0.39 -23.45
N PHE A 283 9.96 -0.54 -22.49
CA PHE A 283 10.18 -0.24 -21.08
C PHE A 283 11.59 0.31 -20.79
N GLU A 284 12.60 -0.16 -21.52
CA GLU A 284 13.99 0.27 -21.39
C GLU A 284 14.16 1.75 -21.71
N GLN A 285 13.55 2.24 -22.80
CA GLN A 285 13.57 3.67 -23.15
C GLN A 285 12.82 4.52 -22.11
N GLY A 286 11.69 4.01 -21.60
CA GLY A 286 10.96 4.68 -20.52
C GLY A 286 11.80 4.82 -19.25
N VAL A 287 12.49 3.75 -18.82
CA VAL A 287 13.36 3.77 -17.63
C VAL A 287 14.54 4.73 -17.86
N ALA A 288 15.14 4.73 -19.05
CA ALA A 288 16.21 5.68 -19.40
C ALA A 288 15.74 7.13 -19.34
N CYS A 289 14.52 7.43 -19.81
CA CYS A 289 13.91 8.75 -19.67
C CYS A 289 13.70 9.14 -18.21
N LEU A 290 13.11 8.26 -17.39
CA LEU A 290 12.90 8.52 -15.96
C LEU A 290 14.22 8.78 -15.22
N ARG A 291 15.28 8.05 -15.59
CA ARG A 291 16.64 8.28 -15.09
C ARG A 291 17.17 9.66 -15.47
N GLU A 292 16.96 10.10 -16.71
CA GLU A 292 17.42 11.43 -17.15
C GLU A 292 16.64 12.55 -16.47
N VAL A 293 15.32 12.39 -16.30
CA VAL A 293 14.47 13.32 -15.53
C VAL A 293 14.94 13.42 -14.08
N ALA A 294 15.28 12.28 -13.45
CA ALA A 294 15.83 12.25 -12.09
C ALA A 294 17.21 12.93 -12.02
N LYS A 295 18.09 12.65 -13.00
CA LYS A 295 19.43 13.24 -13.09
C LYS A 295 19.39 14.77 -13.25
N GLN A 296 18.44 15.29 -14.01
CA GLN A 296 18.22 16.73 -14.14
C GLN A 296 17.42 17.33 -12.97
N ARG A 297 17.02 16.50 -11.98
CA ARG A 297 16.22 16.88 -10.81
C ARG A 297 14.96 17.67 -11.18
N CYS A 298 14.34 17.30 -12.29
CA CYS A 298 13.13 17.92 -12.81
C CYS A 298 11.96 16.94 -12.85
N ALA A 299 11.90 16.00 -11.89
CA ALA A 299 10.73 15.13 -11.76
C ALA A 299 9.48 15.96 -11.43
N PRO A 300 8.33 15.71 -12.08
CA PRO A 300 7.08 16.36 -11.73
C PRO A 300 6.57 15.88 -10.36
N ALA A 301 5.44 16.42 -9.88
CA ALA A 301 4.84 16.00 -8.61
C ALA A 301 4.74 14.47 -8.51
N SER A 302 4.28 13.82 -9.58
CA SER A 302 4.36 12.37 -9.74
C SER A 302 4.66 11.98 -11.18
N ILE A 303 5.51 10.97 -11.35
CA ILE A 303 5.85 10.31 -12.62
C ILE A 303 5.84 8.80 -12.40
N ARG A 304 5.03 8.07 -13.17
CA ARG A 304 4.88 6.62 -13.02
C ARG A 304 4.98 5.93 -14.38
N LEU A 305 5.97 5.05 -14.57
CA LEU A 305 6.18 4.31 -15.81
C LEU A 305 5.62 2.90 -15.69
N MET A 306 4.55 2.59 -16.40
CA MET A 306 3.93 1.27 -16.42
C MET A 306 4.41 0.42 -17.60
N ASP A 307 4.66 -0.86 -17.36
CA ASP A 307 4.97 -1.79 -18.44
C ASP A 307 3.75 -2.07 -19.35
N ASN A 308 3.98 -2.85 -20.42
CA ASN A 308 2.97 -3.09 -21.44
C ASN A 308 1.71 -3.78 -20.91
N GLU A 309 1.84 -4.68 -19.94
CA GLU A 309 0.71 -5.41 -19.35
C GLU A 309 -0.20 -4.47 -18.56
N GLN A 310 0.38 -3.55 -17.79
CA GLN A 310 -0.40 -2.50 -17.13
C GLN A 310 -1.01 -1.51 -18.10
N PHE A 311 -0.35 -1.20 -19.23
CA PHE A 311 -0.95 -0.39 -20.28
C PHE A 311 -2.20 -1.07 -20.88
N LYS A 312 -2.11 -2.36 -21.23
CA LYS A 312 -3.25 -3.16 -21.73
C LYS A 312 -4.39 -3.19 -20.71
N PHE A 313 -4.07 -3.39 -19.43
CA PHE A 313 -5.03 -3.35 -18.35
C PHE A 313 -5.72 -1.98 -18.20
N GLY A 314 -4.96 -0.89 -18.26
CA GLY A 314 -5.51 0.47 -18.27
C GLY A 314 -6.46 0.72 -19.45
N HIS A 315 -6.18 0.12 -20.61
CA HIS A 315 -7.08 0.14 -21.77
C HIS A 315 -8.34 -0.71 -21.56
N ALA A 316 -8.25 -1.86 -20.90
CA ALA A 316 -9.43 -2.67 -20.56
C ALA A 316 -10.40 -1.94 -19.61
N LEU A 317 -9.89 -0.98 -18.83
CA LEU A 317 -10.65 -0.17 -17.89
C LEU A 317 -11.29 1.09 -18.51
N LYS A 318 -11.23 1.28 -19.84
CA LYS A 318 -11.90 2.42 -20.49
C LYS A 318 -13.43 2.30 -20.36
N PRO A 319 -14.14 3.32 -19.85
CA PRO A 319 -15.60 3.27 -19.75
C PRO A 319 -16.26 3.51 -21.12
N GLN A 320 -17.50 3.02 -21.30
CA GLN A 320 -18.27 3.16 -22.55
C GLN A 320 -18.56 4.61 -22.99
N VAL A 321 -18.37 5.60 -22.11
CA VAL A 321 -18.64 7.03 -22.40
C VAL A 321 -17.56 7.67 -23.30
N SER A 322 -16.61 6.91 -23.84
CA SER A 322 -15.74 7.42 -24.90
C SER A 322 -16.59 7.78 -26.12
N SER A 323 -16.85 9.08 -26.29
CA SER A 323 -17.47 9.65 -27.49
C SER A 323 -16.92 9.01 -28.76
N ILE A 324 -17.76 8.84 -29.78
CA ILE A 324 -17.35 8.33 -31.10
C ILE A 324 -16.11 9.08 -31.63
N PHE A 325 -15.99 10.37 -31.29
CA PHE A 325 -14.85 11.22 -31.64
C PHE A 325 -13.54 10.84 -30.90
N THR A 326 -13.59 10.42 -29.63
CA THR A 326 -12.40 9.98 -28.89
C THR A 326 -11.95 8.59 -29.32
N SER A 327 -12.88 7.69 -29.66
CA SER A 327 -12.55 6.39 -30.27
C SER A 327 -11.87 6.53 -31.63
N PHE A 328 -12.33 7.47 -32.46
CA PHE A 328 -11.72 7.78 -33.75
C PHE A 328 -10.29 8.35 -33.62
N LEU A 329 -10.08 9.30 -32.69
CA LEU A 329 -8.75 9.85 -32.39
C LEU A 329 -7.82 8.80 -31.77
N ASP A 330 -8.32 7.90 -30.92
CA ASP A 330 -7.55 6.79 -30.35
C ASP A 330 -7.16 5.78 -31.44
N GLY A 331 -8.05 5.49 -32.38
CA GLY A 331 -7.77 4.67 -33.56
C GLY A 331 -6.70 5.30 -34.46
N LEU A 332 -6.77 6.61 -34.71
CA LEU A 332 -5.77 7.36 -35.48
C LEU A 332 -4.42 7.47 -34.76
N LYS A 333 -4.39 7.67 -33.45
CA LYS A 333 -3.16 7.66 -32.65
C LYS A 333 -2.52 6.28 -32.62
N THR A 334 -3.31 5.24 -32.40
CA THR A 334 -2.83 3.84 -32.44
C THR A 334 -2.29 3.51 -33.82
N PHE A 335 -3.00 3.91 -34.88
CA PHE A 335 -2.54 3.78 -36.25
C PHE A 335 -1.23 4.55 -36.49
N TYR A 336 -1.11 5.81 -36.06
CA TYR A 336 0.11 6.60 -36.22
C TYR A 336 1.30 6.00 -35.46
N ILE A 337 1.08 5.59 -34.21
CA ILE A 337 2.11 4.97 -33.35
C ILE A 337 2.60 3.65 -33.95
N THR A 338 1.69 2.81 -34.45
CA THR A 338 2.01 1.47 -34.94
C THR A 338 2.44 1.43 -36.41
N LYS A 339 1.83 2.23 -37.28
CA LYS A 339 2.11 2.25 -38.73
C LYS A 339 3.15 3.31 -39.14
N PHE A 340 3.17 4.46 -38.48
CA PHE A 340 4.03 5.59 -38.89
C PHE A 340 5.28 5.73 -38.02
N LYS A 341 5.20 5.40 -36.73
CA LYS A 341 6.34 5.39 -35.80
C LYS A 341 6.89 3.98 -35.54
N GLY A 342 6.19 2.94 -35.96
CA GLY A 342 6.65 1.55 -35.89
C GLY A 342 6.76 0.99 -34.48
N PHE A 343 6.02 1.54 -33.50
CA PHE A 343 6.05 0.98 -32.14
C PHE A 343 5.30 -0.35 -32.13
N ASP A 344 5.90 -1.34 -31.49
CA ASP A 344 5.28 -2.63 -31.25
C ASP A 344 4.24 -2.51 -30.12
N PRO A 345 2.94 -2.75 -30.39
CA PRO A 345 1.88 -2.74 -29.39
C PRO A 345 2.12 -3.66 -28.18
N ASN A 346 2.94 -4.71 -28.35
CA ASN A 346 3.24 -5.68 -27.32
C ASN A 346 4.47 -5.31 -26.48
N ARG A 347 5.18 -4.23 -26.84
CA ARG A 347 6.38 -3.79 -26.13
C ARG A 347 6.28 -2.37 -25.60
N LEU A 348 5.42 -1.54 -26.19
CA LEU A 348 5.27 -0.15 -25.77
C LEU A 348 4.90 -0.04 -24.29
N CYS A 349 5.31 1.06 -23.68
CA CYS A 349 5.05 1.36 -22.27
C CYS A 349 4.59 2.81 -22.14
N VAL A 350 4.00 3.17 -20.99
CA VAL A 350 3.42 4.51 -20.78
C VAL A 350 3.88 5.10 -19.46
N ALA A 351 4.31 6.35 -19.47
CA ALA A 351 4.46 7.15 -18.27
C ALA A 351 3.23 8.03 -18.05
N THR A 352 2.68 8.05 -16.83
CA THR A 352 1.68 9.04 -16.41
C THR A 352 2.34 10.13 -15.57
N LEU A 353 1.93 11.37 -15.77
CA LEU A 353 2.52 12.57 -15.20
C LEU A 353 1.45 13.38 -14.48
N LEU A 354 1.81 13.91 -13.32
CA LEU A 354 1.03 14.91 -12.58
C LEU A 354 1.97 16.04 -12.19
N PHE A 355 1.63 17.25 -12.60
CA PHE A 355 2.28 18.49 -12.19
C PHE A 355 1.31 19.29 -11.33
N GLU A 356 1.81 19.98 -10.31
CA GLU A 356 1.00 20.89 -9.52
C GLU A 356 1.82 22.05 -8.94
N GLY A 357 1.18 23.19 -8.76
CA GLY A 357 1.80 24.43 -8.26
C GLY A 357 1.24 25.66 -8.98
N ASP A 358 2.05 26.70 -9.08
CA ASP A 358 1.72 27.92 -9.83
C ASP A 358 1.58 27.59 -11.32
N ARG A 359 0.52 28.10 -11.97
CA ARG A 359 0.17 27.71 -13.34
C ARG A 359 1.32 27.88 -14.34
N GLU A 360 2.02 29.00 -14.30
CA GLU A 360 3.12 29.29 -15.24
C GLU A 360 4.29 28.31 -15.07
N LYS A 361 4.69 28.05 -13.82
CA LYS A 361 5.77 27.10 -13.51
C LYS A 361 5.40 25.69 -13.94
N VAL A 362 4.16 25.28 -13.71
CA VAL A 362 3.64 23.97 -14.13
C VAL A 362 3.76 23.79 -15.64
N LEU A 363 3.37 24.78 -16.45
CA LEU A 363 3.44 24.68 -17.91
C LEU A 363 4.88 24.68 -18.46
N GLN A 364 5.78 25.45 -17.85
CA GLN A 364 7.20 25.44 -18.20
C GLN A 364 7.85 24.09 -17.85
N HIS A 365 7.53 23.56 -16.67
CA HIS A 365 8.03 22.27 -16.20
C HIS A 365 7.48 21.11 -17.04
N GLU A 366 6.19 21.18 -17.41
CA GLU A 366 5.56 20.22 -18.33
C GLU A 366 6.36 20.15 -19.63
N LYS A 367 6.60 21.30 -20.27
CA LYS A 367 7.38 21.39 -21.50
C LYS A 367 8.77 20.76 -21.35
N GLN A 368 9.49 21.08 -20.28
CA GLN A 368 10.82 20.52 -20.02
C GLN A 368 10.81 18.98 -19.97
N VAL A 369 9.84 18.39 -19.26
CA VAL A 369 9.74 16.93 -19.12
C VAL A 369 9.40 16.26 -20.45
N TYR A 370 8.50 16.84 -21.26
CA TYR A 370 8.20 16.33 -22.60
C TYR A 370 9.39 16.47 -23.56
N ASP A 371 10.14 17.58 -23.50
CA ASP A 371 11.34 17.80 -24.32
C ASP A 371 12.45 16.78 -23.97
N ILE A 372 12.58 16.38 -22.71
CA ILE A 372 13.45 15.26 -22.30
C ILE A 372 12.93 13.94 -22.87
N ALA A 373 11.63 13.66 -22.69
CA ALA A 373 11.03 12.40 -23.13
C ALA A 373 11.17 12.18 -24.64
N ALA A 374 11.07 13.23 -25.45
CA ALA A 374 11.26 13.17 -26.90
C ALA A 374 12.65 12.62 -27.29
N LYS A 375 13.70 12.87 -26.49
CA LYS A 375 15.07 12.35 -26.73
C LYS A 375 15.16 10.83 -26.59
N PHE A 376 14.23 10.21 -25.86
CA PHE A 376 14.12 8.76 -25.68
C PHE A 376 13.00 8.15 -26.53
N GLY A 377 12.59 8.84 -27.59
CA GLY A 377 11.49 8.41 -28.47
C GLY A 377 10.11 8.53 -27.83
N GLY A 378 9.97 9.23 -26.70
CA GLY A 378 8.70 9.47 -26.04
C GLY A 378 7.76 10.36 -26.87
N LEU A 379 6.49 9.98 -26.96
CA LEU A 379 5.45 10.76 -27.64
C LEU A 379 4.34 11.11 -26.65
N ALA A 380 3.85 12.35 -26.69
CA ALA A 380 2.74 12.77 -25.84
C ALA A 380 1.49 11.94 -26.15
N ALA A 381 0.95 11.30 -25.11
CA ALA A 381 -0.21 10.39 -25.20
C ALA A 381 -1.49 11.01 -24.63
N GLY A 382 -1.45 12.30 -24.24
CA GLY A 382 -2.62 13.09 -23.85
C GLY A 382 -2.93 13.09 -22.35
N GLU A 383 -3.67 14.10 -21.92
CA GLU A 383 -4.03 14.35 -20.52
C GLU A 383 -4.97 13.28 -19.95
N ASP A 384 -5.96 12.84 -20.73
CA ASP A 384 -6.98 11.88 -20.30
C ASP A 384 -6.39 10.54 -19.82
N ASN A 385 -5.31 10.07 -20.46
CA ASN A 385 -4.61 8.85 -20.06
C ASN A 385 -3.89 9.05 -18.72
N GLY A 386 -3.26 10.22 -18.54
CA GLY A 386 -2.64 10.61 -17.29
C GLY A 386 -3.65 10.63 -16.15
N GLN A 387 -4.71 11.43 -16.31
CA GLN A 387 -5.76 11.60 -15.31
C GLN A 387 -6.38 10.25 -14.92
N ARG A 388 -6.68 9.40 -15.91
CA ARG A 388 -7.24 8.06 -15.68
C ARG A 388 -6.31 7.16 -14.89
N GLY A 389 -5.01 7.14 -15.23
CA GLY A 389 -4.03 6.35 -14.47
C GLY A 389 -3.98 6.75 -13.00
N TYR A 390 -4.06 8.05 -12.70
CA TYR A 390 -4.15 8.54 -11.32
C TYR A 390 -5.46 8.15 -10.63
N MET A 391 -6.60 8.32 -11.31
CA MET A 391 -7.91 7.89 -10.78
C MET A 391 -7.97 6.39 -10.46
N LEU A 392 -7.37 5.55 -11.32
CA LEU A 392 -7.38 4.10 -11.15
C LEU A 392 -6.60 3.64 -9.91
N THR A 393 -5.67 4.44 -9.42
CA THR A 393 -4.84 4.13 -8.24
C THR A 393 -5.69 3.77 -7.02
N PHE A 394 -6.79 4.48 -6.77
CA PHE A 394 -7.68 4.26 -5.63
C PHE A 394 -8.69 3.12 -5.85
N VAL A 395 -8.93 2.72 -7.11
CA VAL A 395 -9.93 1.71 -7.46
C VAL A 395 -9.33 0.32 -7.59
N ILE A 396 -8.04 0.22 -7.94
CA ILE A 396 -7.35 -1.05 -8.17
C ILE A 396 -7.45 -2.01 -6.97
N ALA A 397 -7.40 -1.50 -5.73
CA ALA A 397 -7.54 -2.33 -4.53
C ALA A 397 -8.90 -3.06 -4.44
N TYR A 398 -9.95 -2.50 -5.05
CA TYR A 398 -11.28 -3.12 -5.12
C TYR A 398 -11.36 -4.32 -6.08
N LEU A 399 -10.39 -4.50 -6.98
CA LEU A 399 -10.34 -5.64 -7.90
C LEU A 399 -9.87 -6.93 -7.23
N ARG A 400 -9.23 -6.84 -6.05
CA ARG A 400 -8.81 -8.01 -5.28
C ARG A 400 -10.00 -8.84 -4.78
N VAL A 401 -11.14 -8.19 -4.52
CA VAL A 401 -12.32 -8.83 -3.91
C VAL A 401 -13.42 -8.94 -4.96
N GLY A 402 -13.55 -10.10 -5.58
CA GLY A 402 -14.68 -10.35 -6.48
C GLY A 402 -14.62 -11.59 -7.38
N ASN A 403 -13.44 -12.13 -7.68
CA ASN A 403 -13.28 -13.18 -8.69
C ASN A 403 -12.40 -14.32 -8.19
N SER A 404 -12.51 -15.51 -8.80
CA SER A 404 -11.72 -16.73 -8.53
C SER A 404 -10.21 -16.59 -8.87
N SER A 405 -9.64 -15.40 -8.72
CA SER A 405 -8.26 -15.05 -9.07
C SER A 405 -7.76 -14.04 -8.04
N GLY A 406 -6.68 -14.37 -7.34
CA GLY A 406 -6.09 -13.50 -6.32
C GLY A 406 -5.19 -12.45 -6.97
N PHE A 407 -5.37 -11.16 -6.63
CA PHE A 407 -4.52 -10.06 -7.09
C PHE A 407 -3.59 -9.54 -5.96
N PHE A 408 -2.30 -9.42 -6.24
CA PHE A 408 -1.27 -9.03 -5.27
C PHE A 408 -0.36 -7.92 -5.74
N PHE A 409 0.25 -7.27 -4.76
CA PHE A 409 0.89 -5.98 -4.89
C PHE A 409 2.11 -5.93 -3.95
N PHE A 410 3.31 -5.68 -4.46
CA PHE A 410 4.50 -5.43 -3.64
C PHE A 410 5.40 -4.34 -4.25
N SER A 411 6.13 -3.61 -3.41
CA SER A 411 6.85 -2.38 -3.79
C SER A 411 8.21 -2.23 -3.12
N LEU A 412 9.24 -1.84 -3.89
CA LEU A 412 10.63 -1.80 -3.41
C LEU A 412 11.44 -0.67 -4.06
N PRO A 413 12.37 -0.01 -3.34
CA PRO A 413 13.39 0.87 -3.89
C PRO A 413 14.54 0.06 -4.46
N GLU A 414 15.09 0.56 -5.55
CA GLU A 414 16.10 -0.12 -6.34
C GLU A 414 17.10 0.89 -6.92
N MET A 415 18.37 0.47 -7.05
CA MET A 415 19.38 1.26 -7.73
C MET A 415 19.02 1.38 -9.21
N MET A 416 19.13 2.59 -9.76
CA MET A 416 18.67 2.89 -11.12
C MET A 416 19.34 2.01 -12.20
N GLY A 417 20.57 1.54 -11.96
CA GLY A 417 21.30 0.64 -12.85
C GLY A 417 20.83 -0.82 -12.85
N ARG A 418 19.99 -1.23 -11.90
CA ARG A 418 19.49 -2.62 -11.73
C ARG A 418 18.02 -2.80 -12.08
N VAL A 419 17.26 -1.71 -12.22
CA VAL A 419 15.80 -1.71 -12.43
C VAL A 419 15.37 -2.66 -13.56
N LEU A 420 16.04 -2.63 -14.71
CA LEU A 420 15.64 -3.46 -15.86
C LEU A 420 15.88 -4.95 -15.60
N ASP A 421 17.01 -5.29 -14.99
CA ASP A 421 17.35 -6.68 -14.67
C ASP A 421 16.42 -7.22 -13.59
N ILE A 422 16.16 -6.46 -12.53
CA ILE A 422 15.21 -6.83 -11.47
C ILE A 422 13.81 -7.04 -12.06
N CYS A 423 13.28 -6.06 -12.81
CA CYS A 423 11.97 -6.19 -13.45
C CYS A 423 11.84 -7.44 -14.32
N ARG A 424 12.87 -7.77 -15.11
CA ARG A 424 12.86 -8.95 -15.97
C ARG A 424 12.96 -10.24 -15.17
N ASN A 425 13.93 -10.32 -14.26
CA ASN A 425 14.28 -11.55 -13.55
C ASN A 425 13.19 -11.92 -12.52
N VAL A 426 12.64 -10.94 -11.79
CA VAL A 426 11.53 -11.16 -10.86
C VAL A 426 10.27 -11.61 -11.59
N LYS A 427 9.94 -11.00 -12.74
CA LYS A 427 8.80 -11.45 -13.55
C LYS A 427 8.98 -12.88 -14.03
N ALA A 428 10.18 -13.24 -14.50
CA ALA A 428 10.52 -14.59 -14.92
C ALA A 428 10.44 -15.59 -13.75
N ARG A 429 10.97 -15.23 -12.57
CA ARG A 429 10.92 -16.06 -11.36
C ARG A 429 9.49 -16.36 -10.95
N ILE A 430 8.61 -15.36 -10.91
CA ILE A 430 7.18 -15.56 -10.59
C ILE A 430 6.53 -16.55 -11.57
N ILE A 431 6.77 -16.40 -12.88
CA ILE A 431 6.21 -17.29 -13.90
C ILE A 431 6.71 -18.73 -13.70
N GLN A 432 8.00 -18.90 -13.45
CA GLN A 432 8.63 -20.20 -13.25
C GLN A 432 8.11 -20.87 -11.97
N GLU A 433 8.08 -20.16 -10.85
CA GLU A 433 7.59 -20.68 -9.56
C GLU A 433 6.11 -21.09 -9.62
N CYS A 434 5.27 -20.30 -10.28
CA CYS A 434 3.87 -20.67 -10.51
C CYS A 434 3.76 -21.96 -11.32
N LYS A 435 4.55 -22.09 -12.40
CA LYS A 435 4.55 -23.31 -13.24
C LYS A 435 4.98 -24.54 -12.44
N ASP A 436 6.05 -24.44 -11.66
CA ASP A 436 6.60 -25.55 -10.88
C ASP A 436 5.66 -25.98 -9.74
N LYS A 437 4.82 -25.06 -9.25
CA LYS A 437 3.81 -25.31 -8.21
C LYS A 437 2.44 -25.72 -8.76
N GLY A 438 2.34 -26.02 -10.06
CA GLY A 438 1.13 -26.57 -10.67
C GLY A 438 0.04 -25.54 -10.98
N VAL A 439 0.38 -24.25 -11.05
CA VAL A 439 -0.56 -23.22 -11.55
C VAL A 439 -0.82 -23.48 -13.04
N GLN A 440 -2.09 -23.70 -13.39
CA GLN A 440 -2.48 -24.17 -14.73
C GLN A 440 -2.31 -23.12 -15.83
N PHE A 441 -2.43 -21.84 -15.49
CA PHE A 441 -2.37 -20.72 -16.41
C PHE A 441 -1.17 -19.82 -16.08
N PRO A 442 -0.53 -19.19 -17.08
CA PRO A 442 0.51 -18.21 -16.82
C PRO A 442 0.02 -17.13 -15.84
N PRO A 443 0.78 -16.80 -14.78
CA PRO A 443 0.38 -15.73 -13.88
C PRO A 443 0.47 -14.38 -14.60
N LEU A 444 -0.40 -13.45 -14.23
CA LEU A 444 -0.13 -12.03 -14.45
C LEU A 444 1.11 -11.69 -13.63
N SER A 445 2.15 -11.16 -14.27
CA SER A 445 3.37 -10.70 -13.63
C SER A 445 3.79 -9.41 -14.33
N THR A 446 3.54 -8.27 -13.70
CA THR A 446 3.70 -6.93 -14.28
C THR A 446 4.35 -5.98 -13.28
N CYS A 447 5.01 -4.94 -13.77
CA CYS A 447 5.70 -3.96 -12.96
C CYS A 447 5.48 -2.52 -13.46
N ARG A 448 5.70 -1.56 -12.55
CA ARG A 448 5.81 -0.14 -12.87
C ARG A 448 6.88 0.52 -12.01
N VAL A 449 7.54 1.55 -12.55
CA VAL A 449 8.36 2.47 -11.75
C VAL A 449 7.43 3.54 -11.18
N THR A 450 7.34 3.64 -9.86
CA THR A 450 6.39 4.56 -9.19
C THR A 450 7.04 5.82 -8.62
N GLN A 451 8.34 5.75 -8.32
CA GLN A 451 9.11 6.86 -7.78
C GLN A 451 10.50 6.89 -8.40
N THR A 452 11.08 8.09 -8.49
CA THR A 452 12.48 8.30 -8.91
C THR A 452 13.23 9.07 -7.84
N TYR A 453 14.51 8.75 -7.66
CA TYR A 453 15.42 9.36 -6.70
C TYR A 453 16.74 9.66 -7.42
N ASP A 454 17.60 10.47 -6.79
CA ASP A 454 18.95 10.72 -7.31
C ASP A 454 19.74 9.41 -7.54
N THR A 455 19.56 8.42 -6.66
CA THR A 455 20.32 7.16 -6.66
C THR A 455 19.56 5.97 -7.22
N GLY A 456 18.26 6.10 -7.50
CA GLY A 456 17.40 4.94 -7.70
C GLY A 456 15.96 5.23 -8.10
N ALA A 457 15.14 4.18 -8.05
CA ALA A 457 13.73 4.20 -8.38
C ALA A 457 12.96 3.26 -7.44
N CYS A 458 11.68 3.52 -7.21
CA CYS A 458 10.79 2.51 -6.64
C CYS A 458 10.18 1.71 -7.78
N VAL A 459 10.33 0.38 -7.75
CA VAL A 459 9.62 -0.55 -8.62
C VAL A 459 8.48 -1.20 -7.84
N TYR A 460 7.32 -1.28 -8.47
CA TYR A 460 6.10 -1.82 -7.92
C TYR A 460 5.59 -2.93 -8.82
N PHE A 461 5.48 -4.14 -8.28
CA PHE A 461 5.02 -5.32 -8.99
C PHE A 461 3.58 -5.65 -8.61
N TYR A 462 2.87 -6.19 -9.60
CA TYR A 462 1.65 -6.92 -9.38
C TYR A 462 1.85 -8.34 -9.85
N PHE A 463 1.38 -9.29 -9.07
CA PHE A 463 1.22 -10.64 -9.55
C PHE A 463 -0.13 -11.24 -9.15
N ALA A 464 -0.67 -12.07 -10.03
CA ALA A 464 -1.98 -12.68 -9.85
C ALA A 464 -2.04 -13.99 -10.63
N PHE A 465 -2.72 -15.00 -10.09
CA PHE A 465 -2.94 -16.25 -10.81
C PHE A 465 -4.30 -16.86 -10.51
N ASN A 466 -4.75 -17.68 -11.47
CA ASN A 466 -5.91 -18.53 -11.30
C ASN A 466 -5.52 -19.77 -10.50
N TYR A 467 -6.07 -19.89 -9.29
CA TYR A 467 -5.67 -20.93 -8.33
C TYR A 467 -6.46 -22.24 -8.47
N ARG A 468 -7.31 -22.38 -9.51
CA ARG A 468 -8.08 -23.60 -9.72
C ARG A 468 -7.19 -24.83 -9.88
N GLY A 469 -7.61 -25.91 -9.22
CA GLY A 469 -6.88 -27.17 -9.21
C GLY A 469 -5.78 -27.25 -8.15
N LEU A 470 -5.47 -26.15 -7.45
CA LEU A 470 -4.54 -26.17 -6.32
C LEU A 470 -5.26 -26.60 -5.04
N SER A 471 -4.62 -27.47 -4.26
CA SER A 471 -5.11 -27.92 -2.95
C SER A 471 -4.95 -26.86 -1.87
N ASP A 472 -3.83 -26.13 -1.89
CA ASP A 472 -3.51 -25.06 -0.93
C ASP A 472 -3.06 -23.79 -1.68
N PRO A 473 -4.01 -22.99 -2.18
CA PRO A 473 -3.70 -21.84 -3.02
C PRO A 473 -3.03 -20.69 -2.26
N VAL A 474 -3.26 -20.58 -0.94
CA VAL A 474 -2.64 -19.54 -0.11
C VAL A 474 -1.17 -19.87 0.12
N HIS A 475 -0.84 -21.11 0.44
CA HIS A 475 0.56 -21.50 0.64
C HIS A 475 1.38 -21.41 -0.66
N VAL A 476 0.80 -21.82 -1.81
CA VAL A 476 1.45 -21.62 -3.11
C VAL A 476 1.72 -20.14 -3.37
N TYR A 477 0.77 -19.25 -3.06
CA TYR A 477 0.97 -17.81 -3.17
C TYR A 477 2.13 -17.32 -2.30
N GLU A 478 2.19 -17.72 -1.03
CA GLU A 478 3.23 -17.28 -0.10
C GLU A 478 4.62 -17.72 -0.55
N GLN A 479 4.75 -18.96 -1.04
CA GLN A 479 6.01 -19.45 -1.59
C GLN A 479 6.45 -18.68 -2.84
N VAL A 480 5.51 -18.28 -3.71
CA VAL A 480 5.82 -17.46 -4.90
C VAL A 480 6.23 -16.04 -4.49
N GLU A 481 5.57 -15.44 -3.49
CA GLU A 481 5.95 -14.11 -2.98
C GLU A 481 7.32 -14.13 -2.32
N HIS A 482 7.61 -15.16 -1.53
CA HIS A 482 8.91 -15.40 -0.90
C HIS A 482 10.01 -15.56 -1.96
N ALA A 483 9.81 -16.42 -2.96
CA ALA A 483 10.75 -16.61 -4.07
C ALA A 483 10.99 -15.32 -4.88
N ALA A 484 9.93 -14.52 -5.10
CA ALA A 484 10.06 -13.21 -5.72
C ALA A 484 10.90 -12.26 -4.85
N ARG A 485 10.75 -12.30 -3.52
CA ARG A 485 11.55 -11.52 -2.58
C ARG A 485 13.03 -11.89 -2.66
N GLU A 486 13.35 -13.19 -2.65
CA GLU A 486 14.72 -13.68 -2.80
C GLU A 486 15.34 -13.17 -4.11
N GLU A 487 14.59 -13.26 -5.21
CA GLU A 487 15.05 -12.77 -6.52
C GLU A 487 15.35 -11.27 -6.50
N ILE A 488 14.49 -10.48 -5.84
CA ILE A 488 14.73 -9.03 -5.69
C ILE A 488 16.04 -8.78 -4.95
N LEU A 489 16.23 -9.42 -3.79
CA LEU A 489 17.43 -9.24 -2.98
C LEU A 489 18.69 -9.68 -3.75
N ALA A 490 18.61 -10.81 -4.47
CA ALA A 490 19.71 -11.33 -5.29
C ALA A 490 20.10 -10.37 -6.43
N ASN A 491 19.16 -9.60 -6.97
CA ASN A 491 19.41 -8.62 -8.01
C ASN A 491 19.74 -7.21 -7.46
N GLY A 492 19.84 -7.05 -6.15
CA GLY A 492 20.26 -5.81 -5.48
C GLY A 492 19.14 -4.82 -5.19
N GLY A 493 17.87 -5.24 -5.20
CA GLY A 493 16.78 -4.44 -4.64
C GLY A 493 16.74 -4.55 -3.11
N SER A 494 16.09 -3.60 -2.43
CA SER A 494 15.99 -3.64 -0.97
C SER A 494 14.79 -4.46 -0.48
N LEU A 495 14.74 -4.75 0.83
CA LEU A 495 13.68 -5.53 1.46
C LEU A 495 12.28 -4.88 1.41
N SER A 496 12.17 -3.55 1.52
CA SER A 496 10.89 -2.81 1.50
C SER A 496 11.11 -1.34 1.14
N HIS A 497 10.22 -0.75 0.34
CA HIS A 497 10.22 0.72 0.12
C HIS A 497 9.37 1.44 1.15
N HIS A 498 8.12 1.02 1.27
CA HIS A 498 7.10 1.71 2.06
C HIS A 498 6.04 0.78 2.66
N HIS A 499 6.10 -0.53 2.36
CA HIS A 499 5.20 -1.51 2.98
C HIS A 499 5.67 -1.92 4.39
N GLY A 500 6.89 -1.56 4.78
CA GLY A 500 7.52 -2.04 6.00
C GLY A 500 7.93 -3.51 5.92
N VAL A 501 8.29 -4.05 7.07
CA VAL A 501 8.76 -5.42 7.29
C VAL A 501 7.67 -6.26 7.94
N GLY A 502 7.03 -5.71 8.98
CA GLY A 502 6.06 -6.38 9.83
C GLY A 502 6.56 -7.73 10.33
N LYS A 503 5.70 -8.74 10.23
CA LYS A 503 6.07 -10.15 10.42
C LYS A 503 6.46 -10.83 9.10
N LEU A 504 5.86 -10.40 8.00
CA LEU A 504 5.99 -11.03 6.68
C LEU A 504 7.43 -11.09 6.17
N ARG A 505 8.27 -10.09 6.49
CA ARG A 505 9.64 -9.96 5.93
C ARG A 505 10.73 -10.10 6.99
N LYS A 506 10.35 -10.56 8.18
CA LYS A 506 11.21 -10.58 9.36
C LYS A 506 12.47 -11.45 9.17
N GLU A 507 12.37 -12.54 8.42
CA GLU A 507 13.48 -13.47 8.19
C GLU A 507 14.71 -12.81 7.53
N TRP A 508 14.50 -11.85 6.63
CA TRP A 508 15.58 -11.15 5.92
C TRP A 508 16.15 -9.95 6.68
N MET A 509 15.61 -9.60 7.86
CA MET A 509 16.05 -8.41 8.61
C MET A 509 17.52 -8.48 8.98
N ARG A 510 17.98 -9.65 9.45
CA ARG A 510 19.37 -9.87 9.85
C ARG A 510 20.34 -9.57 8.73
N ASP A 511 20.04 -10.03 7.52
CA ASP A 511 20.89 -9.83 6.35
C ASP A 511 20.77 -8.41 5.79
N THR A 512 19.61 -7.77 5.99
CA THR A 512 19.35 -6.40 5.51
C THR A 512 20.06 -5.33 6.35
N VAL A 513 20.06 -5.45 7.68
CA VAL A 513 20.60 -4.43 8.59
C VAL A 513 21.78 -4.89 9.45
N SER A 514 22.30 -6.10 9.20
CA SER A 514 23.34 -6.80 9.98
C SER A 514 22.93 -7.24 11.38
N ASN A 515 23.67 -8.20 11.95
CA ASN A 515 23.50 -8.65 13.34
C ASN A 515 23.62 -7.50 14.35
N VAL A 516 24.56 -6.58 14.15
CA VAL A 516 24.76 -5.42 15.04
C VAL A 516 23.58 -4.47 14.94
N GLY A 517 23.07 -4.21 13.73
CA GLY A 517 21.88 -3.36 13.54
C GLY A 517 20.63 -3.95 14.18
N VAL A 518 20.40 -5.27 14.04
CA VAL A 518 19.33 -5.97 14.78
C VAL A 518 19.54 -5.85 16.29
N GLY A 519 20.77 -6.00 16.78
CA GLY A 519 21.12 -5.79 18.19
C GLY A 519 20.82 -4.38 18.69
N MET A 520 21.09 -3.35 17.87
CA MET A 520 20.74 -1.97 18.19
C MET A 520 19.23 -1.77 18.29
N LEU A 521 18.45 -2.25 17.30
CA LEU A 521 16.98 -2.20 17.34
C LEU A 521 16.44 -2.91 18.58
N LYS A 522 16.98 -4.09 18.90
CA LYS A 522 16.61 -4.85 20.09
C LYS A 522 16.93 -4.11 21.38
N SER A 523 18.10 -3.48 21.49
CA SER A 523 18.48 -2.71 22.68
C SER A 523 17.51 -1.54 22.96
N VAL A 524 17.03 -0.87 21.91
CA VAL A 524 16.03 0.19 22.02
C VAL A 524 14.70 -0.39 22.50
N LYS A 525 14.23 -1.47 21.87
CA LYS A 525 13.01 -2.19 22.27
C LYS A 525 13.06 -2.61 23.74
N ASP A 526 14.11 -3.32 24.14
CA ASP A 526 14.28 -3.84 25.51
C ASP A 526 14.38 -2.70 26.54
N TYR A 527 14.92 -1.53 26.15
CA TYR A 527 14.94 -0.36 27.02
C TYR A 527 13.55 0.29 27.16
N VAL A 528 12.88 0.62 26.06
CA VAL A 528 11.62 1.39 26.09
C VAL A 528 10.41 0.55 26.51
N ASP A 529 10.44 -0.75 26.22
CA ASP A 529 9.36 -1.70 26.50
C ASP A 529 9.93 -3.07 26.98
N PRO A 530 10.46 -3.12 28.22
CA PRO A 530 11.15 -4.30 28.76
C PRO A 530 10.23 -5.51 28.94
N ASP A 531 8.94 -5.30 29.23
CA ASP A 531 7.95 -6.36 29.44
C ASP A 531 7.19 -6.71 28.15
N ASN A 532 7.63 -6.16 27.01
CA ASN A 532 7.03 -6.37 25.70
C ASN A 532 5.50 -6.15 25.71
N ILE A 533 5.06 -5.05 26.32
CA ILE A 533 3.67 -4.58 26.31
C ILE A 533 3.22 -4.36 24.86
N PHE A 534 4.07 -3.74 24.03
CA PHE A 534 3.84 -3.57 22.59
C PHE A 534 4.26 -4.84 21.83
N GLY A 535 3.45 -5.89 21.98
CA GLY A 535 3.80 -7.27 21.66
C GLY A 535 3.37 -7.81 20.30
N ASN A 536 3.24 -6.97 19.27
CA ASN A 536 2.86 -7.43 17.91
C ASN A 536 3.94 -8.27 17.19
N ARG A 537 5.17 -8.30 17.73
CA ARG A 537 6.36 -9.05 17.27
C ARG A 537 6.84 -8.73 15.85
N ASN A 538 6.52 -7.54 15.37
CA ASN A 538 7.08 -7.01 14.12
C ASN A 538 8.59 -6.76 14.28
N LEU A 539 9.32 -6.79 13.16
CA LEU A 539 10.77 -6.52 13.07
C LEU A 539 11.71 -7.53 13.76
N LEU A 540 11.50 -7.84 15.05
CA LEU A 540 12.45 -8.53 15.94
C LEU A 540 11.91 -9.81 16.57
#